data_AF-A0A0G1EXQ2-F1
#
_entry.id   AF-A0A0G1EXQ2-F1
#
_cell.length_a   1.000
_cell.length_b   1.000
_cell.length_c   1.000
_cell.angle_alpha   90.00
_cell.angle_beta   90.00
_cell.angle_gamma   90.00
#
_symmetry.space_group_name_H-M   'P 1'
#
loop_
_entity.id
_entity.type
_entity.pdbx_description
1 polymer ?
#
loop_
_entity_poly.entity_id
_entity_poly.type
_entity_poly.pdbx_seq_one_letter_code
_entity_poly.pdbx_strand_id
1 'polypeptide(L)'
;MGRKKQLLWGILLGGWLWLLFIQWLTPTIWGADGYFHIRLAEMMKHQGLLKTLPQAQLSYFNDRFSDKDWLYHLLLIPFTLGRSIFVGAKWAAWFGDGWLYSSLIIVSSFYTPWQFWPVSGALFFASDHFLRTISEPRPMILALGLGLWLVYWLI
;
A
#
# COMPACT_ATOMS: atom_id res chain seq x y z
N MET A 1 21.91 8.17 20.80
CA MET A 1 21.13 7.08 20.17
C MET A 1 22.10 6.04 19.64
N GLY A 2 21.93 4.74 19.88
CA GLY A 2 22.91 3.73 19.44
C GLY A 2 23.05 3.63 17.92
N ARG A 3 24.27 3.34 17.41
CA ARG A 3 24.60 3.24 15.97
C ARG A 3 23.60 2.39 15.18
N LYS A 4 23.15 1.25 15.74
CA LYS A 4 22.14 0.36 15.12
C LYS A 4 20.80 1.07 14.91
N LYS A 5 20.32 1.81 15.90
CA LYS A 5 19.06 2.55 15.81
C LYS A 5 19.15 3.64 14.75
N GLN A 6 20.25 4.39 14.72
CA GLN A 6 20.48 5.42 13.69
C GLN A 6 20.47 4.83 12.28
N LEU A 7 21.12 3.67 12.09
CA LEU A 7 21.10 2.97 10.81
C LEU A 7 19.70 2.54 10.40
N LEU A 8 18.94 1.91 11.31
CA LEU A 8 17.57 1.48 11.05
C LEU A 8 16.69 2.66 10.62
N TRP A 9 16.72 3.76 11.38
CA TRP A 9 15.97 4.96 11.05
C TRP A 9 16.39 5.57 9.70
N GLY A 10 17.70 5.55 9.39
CA GLY A 10 18.20 6.02 8.10
C GLY A 10 17.68 5.19 6.93
N ILE A 11 17.64 3.86 7.08
CA ILE A 11 17.09 2.95 6.06
C ILE A 11 15.59 3.20 5.88
N LEU A 12 14.84 3.25 6.98
CA LEU A 12 13.39 3.49 6.95
C LEU A 12 13.07 4.83 6.30
N LEU A 13 13.68 5.93 6.77
CA LEU A 13 13.45 7.25 6.21
C LEU A 13 13.86 7.33 4.74
N GLY A 14 15.02 6.78 4.39
CA GLY A 14 15.51 6.75 3.01
C GLY A 14 14.55 6.00 2.07
N GLY A 15 14.06 4.83 2.50
CA GLY A 15 13.09 4.05 1.73
C GLY A 15 11.75 4.77 1.56
N TRP A 16 11.22 5.40 2.61
CA TRP A 16 9.98 6.18 2.53
C TRP A 16 10.11 7.38 1.58
N LEU A 17 11.24 8.09 1.60
CA LEU A 17 11.51 9.19 0.68
C LEU A 17 11.67 8.72 -0.76
N TRP A 18 12.31 7.57 -0.97
CA TRP A 18 12.45 7.00 -2.30
C TRP A 18 11.12 6.53 -2.89
N LEU A 19 10.27 5.89 -2.07
CA LEU A 19 8.89 5.55 -2.45
C LEU A 19 8.06 6.79 -2.76
N LEU A 20 8.22 7.87 -1.98
CA LEU A 20 7.57 9.15 -2.26
C LEU A 20 8.02 9.69 -3.63
N PHE A 21 9.31 9.64 -3.91
CA PHE A 21 9.84 10.05 -5.20
C PHE A 21 9.23 9.22 -6.34
N ILE A 22 9.28 7.89 -6.25
CA ILE A 22 8.71 6.97 -7.26
C ILE A 22 7.24 7.27 -7.52
N GLN A 23 6.45 7.44 -6.46
CA GLN A 23 5.02 7.63 -6.59
C GLN A 23 4.68 8.95 -7.31
N TRP A 24 5.57 9.95 -7.27
CA TRP A 24 5.39 11.24 -7.94
C TRP A 24 6.15 11.39 -9.27
N LEU A 25 6.81 10.34 -9.77
CA LEU A 25 7.39 10.34 -11.12
C LEU A 25 6.37 10.48 -12.24
N THR A 26 5.12 10.08 -11.99
CA THR A 26 4.02 10.17 -12.95
C THR A 26 2.94 11.12 -12.44
N PRO A 27 2.25 11.87 -13.32
CA PRO A 27 1.15 12.74 -12.89
C PRO A 27 -0.11 11.94 -12.50
N THR A 28 -0.22 10.70 -12.98
CA THR A 28 -1.36 9.81 -12.79
C THR A 28 -1.13 8.79 -11.66
N ILE A 29 -2.13 7.98 -11.37
CA ILE A 29 -1.96 6.79 -10.53
C ILE A 29 -1.22 5.73 -11.37
N TRP A 30 -0.36 4.93 -10.73
CA TRP A 30 0.21 3.75 -11.35
C TRP A 30 -0.87 2.69 -11.56
N GLY A 31 -0.97 2.15 -12.78
CA GLY A 31 -1.97 1.14 -13.13
C GLY A 31 -3.42 1.65 -13.12
N ALA A 32 -4.35 0.73 -13.39
CA ALA A 32 -5.77 1.06 -13.53
C ALA A 32 -6.59 0.74 -12.26
N ASP A 33 -6.18 -0.25 -11.47
CA ASP A 33 -6.94 -0.73 -10.32
C ASP A 33 -6.98 0.31 -9.21
N GLY A 34 -5.94 1.13 -9.07
CA GLY A 34 -5.92 2.24 -8.12
C GLY A 34 -7.08 3.22 -8.32
N TYR A 35 -7.51 3.44 -9.57
CA TYR A 35 -8.67 4.27 -9.88
C TYR A 35 -9.98 3.63 -9.41
N PHE A 36 -10.10 2.31 -9.58
CA PHE A 36 -11.25 1.55 -9.11
C PHE A 36 -11.34 1.58 -7.58
N HIS A 37 -10.24 1.23 -6.89
CA HIS A 37 -10.23 1.12 -5.43
C HIS A 37 -10.53 2.46 -4.74
N ILE A 38 -9.94 3.57 -5.21
CA ILE A 38 -10.21 4.86 -4.59
C ILE A 38 -11.64 5.35 -4.88
N ARG A 39 -12.17 5.06 -6.07
CA ARG A 39 -13.56 5.41 -6.40
C ARG A 39 -14.54 4.59 -5.58
N LEU A 40 -14.27 3.31 -5.37
CA LEU A 40 -15.13 2.46 -4.56
C LEU A 40 -15.10 2.91 -3.08
N ALA A 41 -13.94 3.28 -2.56
CA ALA A 41 -13.82 3.90 -1.24
C ALA A 41 -14.60 5.22 -1.13
N GLU A 42 -14.58 6.06 -2.16
CA GLU A 42 -15.38 7.29 -2.21
C GLU A 42 -16.89 6.97 -2.18
N MET A 43 -17.34 5.97 -2.95
CA MET A 43 -18.73 5.53 -2.93
C MET A 43 -19.12 4.99 -1.54
N MET A 44 -18.27 4.17 -0.91
CA MET A 44 -18.49 3.63 0.43
C MET A 44 -18.55 4.71 1.49
N LYS A 45 -17.73 5.77 1.39
CA LYS A 45 -17.81 6.94 2.28
C LYS A 45 -19.22 7.54 2.29
N HIS A 46 -19.88 7.60 1.13
CA HIS A 46 -21.20 8.22 0.99
C HIS A 46 -22.38 7.27 1.22
N GLN A 47 -22.23 5.99 0.89
CA GLN A 47 -23.34 5.02 0.84
C GLN A 47 -23.20 3.90 1.88
N GLY A 48 -22.07 3.83 2.59
CA GLY A 48 -21.75 2.73 3.49
C GLY A 48 -21.45 1.44 2.72
N LEU A 49 -22.07 0.33 3.15
CA LEU A 49 -21.87 -0.97 2.53
C LEU A 49 -22.55 -1.04 1.15
N LEU A 50 -21.76 -1.16 0.09
CA LEU A 50 -22.25 -1.28 -1.27
C LEU A 50 -22.81 -2.69 -1.53
N LYS A 51 -24.04 -2.77 -2.04
CA LYS A 51 -24.70 -4.04 -2.45
C LYS A 51 -24.89 -4.15 -3.96
N THR A 52 -24.64 -3.07 -4.68
CA THR A 52 -24.79 -2.95 -6.14
C THR A 52 -23.70 -2.04 -6.67
N LEU A 53 -23.24 -2.29 -7.89
CA LEU A 53 -22.26 -1.47 -8.60
C LEU A 53 -22.80 -1.17 -10.02
N PRO A 54 -23.69 -0.16 -10.18
CA PRO A 54 -24.35 0.13 -11.44
C PRO A 54 -23.40 0.45 -12.61
N GLN A 55 -22.18 0.85 -12.30
CA GLN A 55 -21.11 1.09 -13.26
C GLN A 55 -20.66 -0.21 -13.96
N ALA A 56 -20.84 -1.37 -13.34
CA ALA A 56 -20.47 -2.67 -13.86
C ALA A 56 -21.63 -3.32 -14.65
N GLN A 57 -22.16 -2.59 -15.65
CA GLN A 57 -23.41 -2.88 -16.36
C GLN A 57 -23.52 -4.29 -16.95
N LEU A 58 -22.41 -4.83 -17.48
CA LEU A 58 -22.35 -6.14 -18.13
C LEU A 58 -21.91 -7.26 -17.17
N SER A 59 -22.11 -7.08 -15.87
CA SER A 59 -21.73 -8.05 -14.84
C SER A 59 -22.85 -8.24 -13.82
N TYR A 60 -22.80 -9.36 -13.09
CA TYR A 60 -23.67 -9.60 -11.92
C TYR A 60 -23.50 -8.54 -10.82
N PHE A 61 -22.42 -7.76 -10.84
CA PHE A 61 -22.23 -6.71 -9.85
C PHE A 61 -23.16 -5.52 -10.05
N ASN A 62 -23.80 -5.39 -11.22
CA ASN A 62 -24.80 -4.35 -11.46
C ASN A 62 -25.92 -4.39 -10.41
N ASP A 63 -26.46 -5.58 -10.11
CA ASP A 63 -27.55 -5.79 -9.16
C ASP A 63 -27.13 -6.57 -7.90
N ARG A 64 -25.97 -7.24 -7.90
CA ARG A 64 -25.49 -8.07 -6.79
C ARG A 64 -23.98 -7.93 -6.62
N PHE A 65 -23.56 -6.84 -5.99
CA PHE A 65 -22.16 -6.60 -5.66
C PHE A 65 -21.83 -7.11 -4.26
N SER A 66 -20.69 -7.80 -4.16
CA SER A 66 -20.05 -8.14 -2.89
C SER A 66 -18.61 -7.66 -2.95
N ASP A 67 -18.26 -6.78 -2.04
CA ASP A 67 -16.92 -6.21 -1.98
C ASP A 67 -15.94 -7.19 -1.33
N LYS A 68 -15.17 -7.91 -2.15
CA LYS A 68 -14.14 -8.84 -1.68
C LYS A 68 -12.96 -8.14 -0.99
N ASP A 69 -12.76 -6.84 -1.26
CA ASP A 69 -11.66 -6.05 -0.71
C ASP A 69 -12.18 -5.00 0.29
N TRP A 70 -13.33 -5.26 0.92
CA TRP A 70 -14.06 -4.32 1.77
C TRP A 70 -13.19 -3.63 2.83
N LEU A 71 -12.36 -4.40 3.54
CA LEU A 71 -11.47 -3.85 4.57
C LEU A 71 -10.45 -2.86 3.97
N TYR A 72 -9.93 -3.17 2.78
CA TYR A 72 -9.00 -2.28 2.09
C TYR A 72 -9.70 -0.97 1.69
N HIS A 73 -10.90 -1.04 1.12
CA HIS A 73 -11.67 0.15 0.77
C HIS A 73 -12.04 1.00 1.99
N LEU A 74 -12.38 0.37 3.12
CA LEU A 74 -12.62 1.09 4.37
C LEU A 74 -11.39 1.89 4.81
N LEU A 75 -10.19 1.29 4.73
CA LEU A 75 -8.93 1.95 5.05
C LEU A 75 -8.54 3.04 4.03
N LEU A 76 -9.09 3.00 2.82
CA LEU A 76 -8.90 4.04 1.81
C LEU A 76 -9.78 5.27 2.01
N ILE A 77 -10.88 5.19 2.77
CA ILE A 77 -11.83 6.29 2.96
C ILE A 77 -11.15 7.61 3.38
N PRO A 78 -10.20 7.64 4.34
CA PRO A 78 -9.53 8.89 4.74
C PRO A 78 -8.82 9.60 3.57
N PHE A 79 -8.31 8.84 2.60
CA PHE A 79 -7.63 9.38 1.43
C PHE A 79 -8.59 10.00 0.40
N THR A 80 -9.91 9.77 0.53
CA THR A 80 -10.94 10.37 -0.33
C THR A 80 -11.43 11.74 0.16
N LEU A 81 -10.89 12.25 1.28
CA LEU A 81 -11.32 13.51 1.91
C LEU A 81 -10.72 14.76 1.25
N GLY A 82 -9.66 14.59 0.45
CA GLY A 82 -9.02 15.69 -0.28
C GLY A 82 -9.85 16.19 -1.48
N ARG A 83 -9.40 17.31 -2.07
CA ARG A 83 -10.05 17.88 -3.28
C ARG A 83 -10.00 16.96 -4.50
N SER A 84 -8.98 16.13 -4.58
CA SER A 84 -8.81 15.16 -5.67
C SER A 84 -8.59 13.78 -5.06
N ILE A 85 -9.54 12.87 -5.29
CA ILE A 85 -9.42 11.47 -4.89
C ILE A 85 -8.20 10.82 -5.56
N PHE A 86 -7.79 11.26 -6.76
CA PHE A 86 -6.64 10.67 -7.45
C PHE A 86 -5.33 11.04 -6.75
N VAL A 87 -5.20 12.27 -6.25
CA VAL A 87 -4.06 12.63 -5.38
C VAL A 87 -4.12 11.84 -4.08
N GLY A 88 -5.32 11.66 -3.51
CA GLY A 88 -5.56 10.79 -2.37
C GLY A 88 -5.07 9.35 -2.57
N ALA A 89 -5.39 8.75 -3.71
CA ALA A 89 -4.93 7.42 -4.09
C ALA A 89 -3.39 7.34 -4.13
N LYS A 90 -2.73 8.39 -4.62
CA LYS A 90 -1.26 8.43 -4.62
C LYS A 90 -0.68 8.44 -3.21
N TRP A 91 -1.26 9.22 -2.31
CA TRP A 91 -0.91 9.19 -0.90
C TRP A 91 -1.17 7.81 -0.28
N ALA A 92 -2.31 7.20 -0.57
CA ALA A 92 -2.65 5.87 -0.07
C ALA A 92 -1.63 4.80 -0.48
N ALA A 93 -1.24 4.78 -1.76
CA ALA A 93 -0.19 3.88 -2.26
C ALA A 93 1.14 4.12 -1.54
N TRP A 94 1.59 5.37 -1.45
CA TRP A 94 2.85 5.68 -0.75
C TRP A 94 2.84 5.26 0.72
N PHE A 95 1.74 5.51 1.45
CA PHE A 95 1.61 5.07 2.83
C PHE A 95 1.59 3.54 2.94
N GLY A 96 0.87 2.86 2.04
CA GLY A 96 0.83 1.40 1.99
C GLY A 96 2.21 0.79 1.73
N ASP A 97 2.90 1.27 0.70
CA ASP A 97 4.24 0.84 0.33
C ASP A 97 5.25 1.11 1.45
N GLY A 98 5.19 2.30 2.05
CA GLY A 98 6.03 2.68 3.18
C GLY A 98 5.79 1.76 4.37
N TRP A 99 4.54 1.42 4.66
CA TRP A 99 4.20 0.47 5.73
C TRP A 99 4.71 -0.94 5.42
N LEU A 100 4.52 -1.46 4.21
CA LEU A 100 5.03 -2.77 3.80
C LEU A 100 6.56 -2.81 3.87
N TYR A 101 7.23 -1.78 3.35
CA TYR A 101 8.68 -1.62 3.42
C TYR A 101 9.17 -1.62 4.88
N SER A 102 8.58 -0.77 5.73
CA SER A 102 8.90 -0.74 7.16
C SER A 102 8.70 -2.09 7.82
N SER A 103 7.60 -2.77 7.51
CA SER A 103 7.28 -4.09 8.05
C SER A 103 8.37 -5.10 7.67
N LEU A 104 8.78 -5.15 6.40
CA LEU A 104 9.86 -6.01 5.93
C LEU A 104 11.16 -5.74 6.67
N ILE A 105 11.58 -4.47 6.76
CA ILE A 105 12.86 -4.12 7.39
C ILE A 105 12.83 -4.40 8.89
N ILE A 106 11.75 -4.04 9.59
CA ILE A 106 11.63 -4.29 11.02
C ILE A 106 11.60 -5.79 11.30
N VAL A 107 10.77 -6.56 10.60
CA VAL A 107 10.70 -8.02 10.79
C VAL A 107 12.05 -8.69 10.47
N SER A 108 12.69 -8.32 9.34
CA SER A 108 14.01 -8.85 8.99
C SER A 108 15.09 -8.50 10.01
N SER A 109 14.94 -7.38 10.73
CA SER A 109 15.92 -6.94 11.73
C SER A 109 16.00 -7.85 12.97
N PHE A 110 14.94 -8.64 13.23
CA PHE A 110 14.95 -9.64 14.29
C PHE A 110 15.74 -10.90 13.94
N TYR A 111 15.90 -11.20 12.64
CA TYR A 111 16.54 -12.43 12.16
C TYR A 111 17.89 -12.21 11.48
N THR A 112 18.27 -10.96 11.20
CA THR A 112 19.50 -10.63 10.47
C THR A 112 20.42 -9.70 11.26
N PRO A 113 21.76 -9.92 11.21
CA PRO A 113 22.71 -8.97 11.77
C PRO A 113 22.57 -7.58 11.13
N TRP A 114 22.77 -6.53 11.92
CA TRP A 114 22.54 -5.13 11.52
C TRP A 114 23.37 -4.66 10.32
N GLN A 115 24.47 -5.34 10.00
CA GLN A 115 25.29 -5.09 8.83
C GLN A 115 24.57 -5.43 7.52
N PHE A 116 23.58 -6.32 7.56
CA PHE A 116 22.82 -6.74 6.38
C PHE A 116 21.52 -5.96 6.17
N TRP A 117 21.07 -5.17 7.14
CA TRP A 117 19.84 -4.36 6.98
C TRP A 117 19.87 -3.44 5.76
N PRO A 118 20.99 -2.79 5.37
CA PRO A 118 21.04 -2.00 4.14
C PRO A 118 20.80 -2.83 2.88
N VAL A 119 21.27 -4.08 2.86
CA VAL A 119 21.07 -4.99 1.73
C VAL A 119 19.59 -5.37 1.62
N SER A 120 18.96 -5.76 2.73
CA SER A 120 17.50 -6.01 2.77
C SER A 120 16.70 -4.79 2.32
N GLY A 121 17.11 -3.60 2.76
CA GLY A 121 16.55 -2.31 2.34
C GLY A 121 16.66 -2.05 0.85
N ALA A 122 17.83 -2.31 0.27
CA ALA A 122 18.10 -2.09 -1.15
C ALA A 122 17.40 -3.13 -2.05
N LEU A 123 17.31 -4.40 -1.63
CA LEU A 123 16.68 -5.47 -2.40
C LEU A 123 15.19 -5.21 -2.66
N PHE A 124 14.50 -4.49 -1.76
CA PHE A 124 13.13 -4.07 -1.97
C PHE A 124 12.95 -3.23 -3.25
N PHE A 125 13.99 -2.50 -3.66
CA PHE A 125 13.99 -1.63 -4.83
C PHE A 125 14.65 -2.25 -6.06
N ALA A 126 15.11 -3.50 -5.99
CA ALA A 126 15.90 -4.13 -7.04
C ALA A 126 15.08 -4.57 -8.27
N SER A 127 13.75 -4.66 -8.15
CA SER A 127 12.85 -5.10 -9.22
C SER A 127 11.88 -4.00 -9.61
N ASP A 128 11.94 -3.58 -10.87
CA ASP A 128 11.04 -2.57 -11.43
C ASP A 128 9.60 -3.07 -11.49
N HIS A 129 9.40 -4.35 -11.85
CA HIS A 129 8.08 -4.97 -11.87
C HIS A 129 7.46 -5.00 -10.48
N PHE A 130 8.24 -5.38 -9.46
CA PHE A 130 7.78 -5.35 -8.08
C PHE A 130 7.37 -3.94 -7.65
N LEU A 131 8.23 -2.94 -7.90
CA LEU A 131 7.96 -1.55 -7.56
C LEU A 131 6.69 -1.02 -8.24
N ARG A 132 6.51 -1.26 -9.53
CA ARG A 132 5.26 -0.88 -10.24
C ARG A 132 4.02 -1.53 -9.64
N THR A 133 4.15 -2.79 -9.20
CA THR A 133 3.01 -3.55 -8.66
C THR A 133 2.59 -3.04 -7.29
N ILE A 134 3.55 -2.72 -6.41
CA ILE A 134 3.23 -2.20 -5.06
C ILE A 134 2.77 -0.74 -5.11
N SER A 135 3.33 0.08 -6.02
CA SER A 135 2.94 1.49 -6.16
C SER A 135 1.53 1.73 -6.70
N GLU A 136 0.84 0.68 -7.12
CA GLU A 136 -0.59 0.70 -7.42
C GLU A 136 -1.40 0.47 -6.13
N PRO A 137 -2.35 1.36 -5.77
CA PRO A 137 -3.21 1.18 -4.60
C PRO A 137 -4.04 -0.12 -4.71
N ARG A 138 -3.53 -1.21 -4.12
CA ARG A 138 -4.13 -2.55 -4.15
C ARG A 138 -4.20 -3.19 -2.77
N PRO A 139 -5.19 -4.09 -2.55
CA PRO A 139 -5.34 -4.83 -1.28
C PRO A 139 -4.16 -5.77 -0.98
N MET A 140 -3.40 -6.18 -2.01
CA MET A 140 -2.24 -7.05 -1.86
C MET A 140 -1.21 -6.51 -0.86
N ILE A 141 -1.00 -5.19 -0.82
CA ILE A 141 -0.04 -4.54 0.09
C ILE A 141 -0.42 -4.84 1.55
N LEU A 142 -1.71 -4.74 1.89
CA LEU A 142 -2.21 -5.10 3.22
C LEU A 142 -2.03 -6.58 3.50
N ALA A 143 -2.39 -7.44 2.55
CA ALA A 143 -2.29 -8.88 2.72
C ALA A 143 -0.84 -9.33 2.98
N LEU A 144 0.13 -8.80 2.22
CA LEU A 144 1.56 -9.10 2.40
C LEU A 144 2.09 -8.59 3.75
N GLY A 145 1.79 -7.35 4.11
CA GLY A 145 2.29 -6.80 5.37
C GLY A 145 1.66 -7.49 6.59
N LEU A 146 0.35 -7.75 6.57
CA LEU A 146 -0.33 -8.48 7.65
C LEU A 146 0.16 -9.92 7.72
N GLY A 147 0.35 -10.59 6.58
CA GLY A 147 0.90 -11.93 6.51
C GLY A 147 2.32 -12.01 7.09
N LEU A 148 3.18 -11.03 6.78
CA LEU A 148 4.52 -10.94 7.32
C LEU A 148 4.51 -10.81 8.85
N TRP A 149 3.69 -9.91 9.39
CA TRP A 149 3.54 -9.75 10.84
C TRP A 149 2.96 -10.99 11.49
N LEU A 150 1.94 -11.60 10.89
CA LEU A 150 1.34 -12.83 11.39
C LEU A 150 2.37 -13.95 11.51
N VAL A 151 3.18 -14.17 10.46
CA VAL A 151 4.25 -15.16 10.49
C VAL A 151 5.25 -14.85 11.60
N TYR A 152 5.70 -13.60 11.72
CA TYR A 152 6.60 -13.17 12.79
C TYR A 152 6.06 -13.50 14.19
N TRP A 153 4.75 -13.33 14.43
CA TRP A 153 4.14 -13.64 15.72
C TRP A 153 3.93 -15.14 15.99
N LEU A 154 3.97 -15.98 14.95
CA LEU A 154 3.78 -17.42 15.07
C LEU A 154 5.08 -18.20 15.29
N ILE A 155 6.24 -17.60 15.01
CA ILE A 155 7.57 -18.22 15.14
C ILE A 155 8.38 -17.60 16.28
#